data_AF-A0A9D8QLB1-F1
#
_entry.id   AF-A0A9D8QLB1-F1
#
_cell.length_a   1.000
_cell.length_b   1.000
_cell.length_c   1.000
_cell.angle_alpha   90.00
_cell.angle_beta   90.00
_cell.angle_gamma   90.00
#
_symmetry.space_group_name_H-M   'P 1'
#
loop_
_entity.id
_entity.type
_entity.pdbx_description
1 polymer ?
#
loop_
_entity_poly.entity_id
_entity_poly.type
_entity_poly.pdbx_seq_one_letter_code
_entity_poly.pdbx_strand_id
1 'polypeptide(L)'
;MKIKQTIITALLALVAIAGQGQDLKMNEPSFNDYIPLLNAKGYQAYSFDVSTLKGKYMKCIIREFVNGKEVEDSPRLLMPYTFQANGDKLIIGFLPSEKDSLALCCFSWENTLSFTSSLKLRQIYWESENKYIYSYVSRPFELTSSLEKDTFVPLVFYSSFWYDAEDKVTRCCGENYISPDLSSDIPKQSPHYYAIGIMIY
;
A
#
# COMPACT_ATOMS: atom_id res chain seq x y z
N MET A 1 -7.55 69.22 -7.79
CA MET A 1 -8.09 67.93 -7.28
C MET A 1 -7.89 66.76 -8.25
N LYS A 2 -7.99 66.96 -9.59
CA LYS A 2 -7.87 65.87 -10.60
C LYS A 2 -6.48 65.19 -10.67
N ILE A 3 -5.39 65.93 -10.49
CA ILE A 3 -4.01 65.39 -10.62
C ILE A 3 -3.67 64.33 -9.55
N LYS A 4 -4.12 64.53 -8.29
CA LYS A 4 -3.90 63.57 -7.20
C LYS A 4 -4.62 62.23 -7.44
N GLN A 5 -5.83 62.28 -8.01
CA GLN A 5 -6.60 61.07 -8.33
C GLN A 5 -5.94 60.28 -9.46
N THR A 6 -5.44 60.95 -10.50
CA THR A 6 -4.75 60.29 -11.63
C THR A 6 -3.47 59.56 -11.19
N ILE A 7 -2.70 60.16 -10.26
CA ILE A 7 -1.46 59.56 -9.73
C ILE A 7 -1.75 58.32 -8.88
N ILE A 8 -2.80 58.37 -8.04
CA ILE A 8 -3.19 57.23 -7.20
C ILE A 8 -3.69 56.06 -8.06
N THR A 9 -4.47 56.33 -9.11
CA THR A 9 -4.94 55.29 -10.05
C THR A 9 -3.78 54.66 -10.82
N ALA A 10 -2.78 55.43 -11.23
CA ALA A 10 -1.60 54.91 -11.92
C ALA A 10 -0.72 54.04 -10.99
N LEU A 11 -0.58 54.41 -9.72
CA LEU A 11 0.14 53.62 -8.71
C LEU A 11 -0.57 52.30 -8.39
N LEU A 12 -1.90 52.29 -8.28
CA LEU A 12 -2.67 51.05 -8.08
C LEU A 12 -2.63 50.11 -9.29
N ALA A 13 -2.60 50.66 -10.52
CA ALA A 13 -2.44 49.87 -11.74
C ALA A 13 -1.04 49.22 -11.82
N LEU A 14 0.02 49.91 -11.40
CA LEU A 14 1.38 49.36 -11.36
C LEU A 14 1.54 48.23 -10.32
N VAL A 15 0.88 48.34 -9.16
CA VAL A 15 0.88 47.27 -8.15
C VAL A 15 0.07 46.05 -8.62
N ALA A 16 -1.02 46.25 -9.37
CA ALA A 16 -1.78 45.15 -9.97
C ALA A 16 -1.00 44.39 -11.05
N ILE A 17 -0.14 45.07 -11.82
CA ILE A 17 0.71 44.46 -12.86
C ILE A 17 1.90 43.71 -12.24
N ALA A 18 2.48 44.23 -11.14
CA ALA A 18 3.57 43.55 -10.43
C ALA A 18 3.12 42.25 -9.74
N GLY A 19 1.82 42.07 -9.49
CA GLY A 19 1.24 40.85 -8.92
C GLY A 19 0.95 39.73 -9.93
N GLN A 20 1.13 39.96 -11.25
CA GLN A 20 0.66 39.05 -12.31
C GLN A 20 1.78 38.31 -13.09
N GLY A 21 2.97 38.17 -12.53
CA GLY A 21 4.08 37.49 -13.20
C GLY A 21 4.92 36.63 -12.27
N GLN A 22 4.31 35.75 -11.49
CA GLN A 22 5.08 34.64 -10.93
C GLN A 22 5.31 33.63 -12.06
N ASP A 23 6.50 33.67 -12.66
CA ASP A 23 6.94 32.66 -13.61
C ASP A 23 6.98 31.30 -12.89
N LEU A 24 6.04 30.41 -13.23
CA LEU A 24 6.09 29.02 -12.81
C LEU A 24 7.28 28.36 -13.50
N LYS A 25 8.37 28.19 -12.76
CA LYS A 25 9.56 27.49 -13.24
C LYS A 25 9.41 26.00 -12.95
N MET A 26 9.68 25.19 -13.97
CA MET A 26 9.77 23.75 -13.82
C MET A 26 11.05 23.41 -13.04
N ASN A 27 10.91 22.59 -12.00
CA ASN A 27 12.05 21.98 -11.32
C ASN A 27 12.38 20.63 -11.98
N GLU A 28 13.63 20.19 -11.88
CA GLU A 28 13.98 18.81 -12.24
C GLU A 28 13.35 17.84 -11.22
N PRO A 29 12.58 16.83 -11.67
CA PRO A 29 12.01 15.83 -10.77
C PRO A 29 13.09 14.99 -10.09
N SER A 30 12.95 14.79 -8.79
CA SER A 30 13.73 13.85 -7.98
C SER A 30 13.03 12.49 -7.88
N PHE A 31 13.74 11.47 -7.40
CA PHE A 31 13.14 10.16 -7.14
C PHE A 31 11.91 10.24 -6.20
N ASN A 32 11.94 11.16 -5.23
CA ASN A 32 10.86 11.33 -4.25
C ASN A 32 9.58 11.89 -4.88
N ASP A 33 9.69 12.64 -5.98
CA ASP A 33 8.53 13.19 -6.68
C ASP A 33 7.71 12.10 -7.40
N TYR A 34 8.31 10.93 -7.67
CA TYR A 34 7.62 9.78 -8.25
C TYR A 34 6.85 8.95 -7.23
N ILE A 35 7.23 8.98 -5.94
CA ILE A 35 6.55 8.21 -4.88
C ILE A 35 5.04 8.49 -4.83
N PRO A 36 4.55 9.75 -4.77
CA PRO A 36 3.11 10.02 -4.75
C PRO A 36 2.40 9.55 -6.03
N LEU A 37 3.07 9.60 -7.20
CA LEU A 37 2.51 9.13 -8.46
C LEU A 37 2.37 7.60 -8.48
N LEU A 38 3.40 6.89 -8.02
CA LEU A 38 3.39 5.43 -7.86
C LEU A 38 2.30 4.99 -6.88
N ASN A 39 2.23 5.64 -5.71
CA ASN A 39 1.20 5.37 -4.71
C ASN A 39 -0.21 5.64 -5.24
N ALA A 40 -0.41 6.74 -5.98
CA ALA A 40 -1.70 7.06 -6.62
C ALA A 40 -2.11 6.00 -7.67
N LYS A 41 -1.14 5.28 -8.22
CA LYS A 41 -1.35 4.13 -9.11
C LYS A 41 -1.37 2.78 -8.39
N GLY A 42 -1.34 2.79 -7.06
CA GLY A 42 -1.41 1.61 -6.20
C GLY A 42 -0.10 0.81 -6.12
N TYR A 43 1.02 1.34 -6.64
CA TYR A 43 2.34 0.77 -6.41
C TYR A 43 2.75 1.11 -4.98
N GLN A 44 2.88 0.10 -4.14
CA GLN A 44 3.24 0.25 -2.73
C GLN A 44 4.38 -0.70 -2.40
N ALA A 45 5.29 -0.26 -1.54
CA ALA A 45 6.42 -1.06 -1.08
C ALA A 45 6.70 -0.80 0.40
N TYR A 46 7.06 -1.86 1.11
CA TYR A 46 7.41 -1.86 2.52
C TYR A 46 8.80 -2.47 2.68
N SER A 47 9.66 -1.78 3.43
CA SER A 47 10.99 -2.24 3.76
C SER A 47 11.05 -2.60 5.23
N PHE A 48 11.55 -3.79 5.53
CA PHE A 48 11.70 -4.32 6.88
C PHE A 48 13.18 -4.59 7.17
N ASP A 49 13.63 -4.18 8.37
CA ASP A 49 14.91 -4.62 8.92
C ASP A 49 14.74 -6.05 9.42
N VAL A 50 15.53 -6.95 8.84
CA VAL A 50 15.52 -8.38 9.11
C VAL A 50 16.91 -8.89 9.50
N SER A 51 17.79 -7.99 9.95
CA SER A 51 19.15 -8.31 10.42
C SER A 51 19.17 -9.40 11.50
N THR A 52 18.18 -9.40 12.40
CA THR A 52 18.02 -10.39 13.47
C THR A 52 17.63 -11.80 12.98
N LEU A 53 17.25 -11.94 11.70
CA LEU A 53 16.85 -13.20 11.08
C LEU A 53 17.97 -13.85 10.28
N LYS A 54 19.14 -13.21 10.18
CA LYS A 54 20.30 -13.73 9.45
C LYS A 54 20.71 -15.11 9.96
N GLY A 55 20.96 -16.04 9.04
CA GLY A 55 21.31 -17.42 9.33
C GLY A 55 20.13 -18.32 9.72
N LYS A 56 18.93 -17.78 9.96
CA LYS A 56 17.73 -18.58 10.25
C LYS A 56 17.11 -19.11 8.97
N TYR A 57 16.46 -20.26 9.07
CA TYR A 57 15.64 -20.82 7.99
C TYR A 57 14.23 -20.28 8.08
N MET A 58 13.62 -20.01 6.92
CA MET A 58 12.28 -19.45 6.87
C MET A 58 11.55 -19.76 5.57
N LYS A 59 10.25 -19.46 5.57
CA LYS A 59 9.41 -19.43 4.38
C LYS A 59 8.64 -18.12 4.32
N CYS A 60 8.38 -17.65 3.11
CA CYS A 60 7.39 -16.61 2.87
C CYS A 60 6.01 -17.26 2.69
N ILE A 61 5.02 -16.77 3.43
CA ILE A 61 3.67 -17.34 3.48
C ILE A 61 2.66 -16.23 3.12
N ILE A 62 1.69 -16.58 2.30
CA ILE A 62 0.47 -15.79 2.10
C ILE A 62 -0.69 -16.59 2.67
N ARG A 63 -1.56 -15.93 3.42
CA ARG A 63 -2.85 -16.46 3.91
C ARG A 63 -3.96 -15.64 3.28
N GLU A 64 -4.95 -16.29 2.68
CA GLU A 64 -6.11 -15.65 2.03
C GLU A 64 -7.31 -15.68 2.98
N PHE A 65 -8.03 -14.58 3.07
CA PHE A 65 -9.22 -14.48 3.90
C PHE A 65 -10.40 -13.92 3.11
N VAL A 66 -11.57 -14.48 3.37
CA VAL A 66 -12.85 -14.08 2.79
C VAL A 66 -13.85 -13.89 3.92
N ASN A 67 -14.42 -12.69 4.02
CA ASN A 67 -15.37 -12.32 5.08
C ASN A 67 -14.84 -12.68 6.48
N GLY A 68 -13.58 -12.33 6.76
CA GLY A 68 -12.90 -12.59 8.03
C GLY A 68 -12.51 -14.05 8.29
N LYS A 69 -12.79 -14.98 7.38
CA LYS A 69 -12.43 -16.40 7.51
C LYS A 69 -11.28 -16.74 6.59
N GLU A 70 -10.28 -17.43 7.14
CA GLU A 70 -9.20 -17.97 6.33
C GLU A 70 -9.75 -18.99 5.34
N VAL A 71 -9.31 -18.90 4.08
CA VAL A 71 -9.69 -19.83 3.03
C VAL A 71 -8.98 -21.17 3.29
N GLU A 72 -9.68 -22.28 3.03
CA GLU A 72 -9.09 -23.61 3.11
C GLU A 72 -7.90 -23.75 2.14
N ASP A 73 -6.84 -24.46 2.55
CA ASP A 73 -5.57 -24.56 1.83
C ASP A 73 -4.88 -23.22 1.51
N SER A 74 -5.25 -22.14 2.22
CA SER A 74 -4.74 -20.80 1.93
C SER A 74 -3.37 -20.43 2.47
N PRO A 75 -2.71 -21.10 3.45
CA PRO A 75 -1.30 -20.84 3.68
C PRO A 75 -0.54 -21.34 2.43
N ARG A 76 -0.49 -20.48 1.42
CA ARG A 76 0.20 -20.71 0.18
C ARG A 76 1.61 -20.31 0.43
N LEU A 77 2.47 -21.32 0.34
CA LEU A 77 3.89 -21.09 0.24
C LEU A 77 4.14 -20.30 -1.04
N LEU A 78 4.72 -19.12 -0.88
CA LEU A 78 5.18 -18.33 -2.01
C LEU A 78 6.29 -19.05 -2.78
N MET A 79 7.02 -19.91 -2.07
CA MET A 79 8.04 -20.79 -2.61
C MET A 79 7.93 -22.16 -1.95
N PRO A 80 8.05 -23.28 -2.68
CA PRO A 80 7.84 -24.62 -2.13
C PRO A 80 8.95 -25.09 -1.16
N TYR A 81 9.90 -24.23 -0.79
CA TYR A 81 11.05 -24.58 0.05
C TYR A 81 11.38 -23.53 1.11
N THR A 82 11.99 -23.98 2.20
CA THR A 82 12.67 -23.11 3.18
C THR A 82 13.97 -22.57 2.60
N PHE A 83 14.33 -21.35 2.93
CA PHE A 83 15.62 -20.77 2.60
C PHE A 83 16.26 -20.14 3.83
N GLN A 84 17.59 -20.01 3.83
CA GLN A 84 18.33 -19.33 4.88
C GLN A 84 18.43 -17.83 4.54
N ALA A 85 18.11 -16.94 5.46
CA ALA A 85 18.24 -15.50 5.25
C ALA A 85 19.70 -15.03 5.40
N ASN A 86 20.18 -14.27 4.42
CA ASN A 86 21.58 -13.79 4.36
C ASN A 86 21.71 -12.25 4.35
N GLY A 87 20.65 -11.52 4.08
CA GLY A 87 20.65 -10.05 4.09
C GLY A 87 19.80 -9.46 5.19
N ASP A 88 19.96 -8.16 5.38
CA ASP A 88 19.43 -7.42 6.52
C ASP A 88 18.16 -6.63 6.14
N LYS A 89 17.75 -6.70 4.86
CA LYS A 89 16.58 -6.01 4.32
C LYS A 89 15.66 -6.95 3.55
N LEU A 90 14.38 -6.89 3.91
CA LEU A 90 13.28 -7.49 3.17
C LEU A 90 12.38 -6.39 2.61
N ILE A 91 12.08 -6.46 1.32
CA ILE A 91 11.11 -5.60 0.64
C ILE A 91 9.93 -6.45 0.20
N ILE A 92 8.72 -6.00 0.56
CA ILE A 92 7.46 -6.55 0.05
C ILE A 92 6.74 -5.42 -0.68
N GLY A 93 6.35 -5.63 -1.93
CA GLY A 93 5.65 -4.63 -2.73
C GLY A 93 4.54 -5.21 -3.59
N PHE A 94 3.75 -4.32 -4.17
CA PHE A 94 2.60 -4.68 -5.00
C PHE A 94 2.63 -3.91 -6.31
N LEU A 95 2.39 -4.64 -7.40
CA LEU A 95 2.12 -4.08 -8.71
C LEU A 95 0.66 -4.40 -9.02
N PRO A 96 -0.27 -3.44 -8.86
CA PRO A 96 -1.67 -3.68 -9.14
C PRO A 96 -1.89 -3.77 -10.65
N SER A 97 -2.78 -4.64 -11.08
CA SER A 97 -3.36 -4.50 -12.42
C SER A 97 -4.56 -3.56 -12.34
N GLU A 98 -4.51 -2.46 -13.09
CA GLU A 98 -5.63 -1.53 -13.18
C GLU A 98 -6.88 -2.14 -13.85
N LYS A 99 -6.76 -3.31 -14.50
CA LYS A 99 -7.80 -3.86 -15.38
C LYS A 99 -8.05 -5.36 -15.26
N ASP A 100 -7.21 -6.11 -14.55
CA ASP A 100 -7.38 -7.55 -14.43
C ASP A 100 -7.60 -8.00 -12.99
N SER A 101 -7.95 -9.28 -12.86
CA SER A 101 -8.25 -9.92 -11.59
C SER A 101 -7.00 -10.32 -10.80
N LEU A 102 -5.83 -9.73 -11.07
CA LEU A 102 -4.56 -10.09 -10.47
C LEU A 102 -3.81 -8.87 -9.93
N ALA A 103 -3.17 -9.04 -8.79
CA ALA A 103 -2.08 -8.19 -8.34
C ALA A 103 -0.80 -9.01 -8.26
N LEU A 104 0.34 -8.41 -8.58
CA LEU A 104 1.64 -9.04 -8.36
C LEU A 104 2.17 -8.62 -7.00
N CYS A 105 2.39 -9.61 -6.12
CA CYS A 105 3.11 -9.42 -4.87
C CYS A 105 4.58 -9.75 -5.10
N CYS A 106 5.43 -8.75 -4.95
CA CYS A 106 6.87 -8.84 -5.13
C CYS A 106 7.56 -8.98 -3.78
N PHE A 107 8.48 -9.95 -3.70
CA PHE A 107 9.34 -10.18 -2.56
C PHE A 107 10.79 -10.03 -2.98
N SER A 108 11.54 -9.21 -2.26
CA SER A 108 12.98 -9.09 -2.45
C SER A 108 13.67 -9.12 -1.10
N TRP A 109 14.44 -10.17 -0.85
CA TRP A 109 15.27 -10.30 0.33
C TRP A 109 16.72 -10.12 -0.10
N GLU A 110 17.37 -9.09 0.45
CA GLU A 110 18.74 -8.74 0.15
C GLU A 110 19.67 -9.96 0.29
N ASN A 111 20.58 -10.14 -0.67
CA ASN A 111 21.57 -11.24 -0.69
C ASN A 111 20.98 -12.66 -0.51
N THR A 112 19.68 -12.84 -0.71
CA THR A 112 18.99 -14.10 -0.42
C THR A 112 18.16 -14.54 -1.61
N LEU A 113 17.12 -13.79 -1.98
CA LEU A 113 16.23 -14.14 -3.09
C LEU A 113 15.39 -12.95 -3.57
N SER A 114 14.80 -13.08 -4.74
CA SER A 114 13.71 -12.22 -5.19
C SER A 114 12.76 -13.01 -6.08
N PHE A 115 11.46 -12.86 -5.86
CA PHE A 115 10.42 -13.51 -6.67
C PHE A 115 9.14 -12.69 -6.66
N THR A 116 8.21 -13.07 -7.54
CA THR A 116 6.89 -12.47 -7.65
C THR A 116 5.83 -13.57 -7.62
N SER A 117 4.72 -13.31 -6.94
CA SER A 117 3.55 -14.20 -6.91
C SER A 117 2.29 -13.43 -7.30
N SER A 118 1.34 -14.11 -7.92
CA SER A 118 0.06 -13.51 -8.31
C SER A 118 -1.01 -13.73 -7.24
N LEU A 119 -1.69 -12.64 -6.88
CA LEU A 119 -2.83 -12.62 -5.96
C LEU A 119 -4.11 -12.47 -6.76
N LYS A 120 -5.09 -13.35 -6.52
CA LYS A 120 -6.39 -13.27 -7.20
C LYS A 120 -7.26 -12.22 -6.52
N LEU A 121 -7.58 -11.16 -7.24
CA LEU A 121 -8.42 -10.09 -6.75
C LEU A 121 -9.90 -10.46 -6.93
N ARG A 122 -10.71 -10.01 -5.98
CA ARG A 122 -12.17 -10.04 -6.06
C ARG A 122 -12.69 -8.68 -6.47
N GLN A 123 -13.69 -8.69 -7.35
CA GLN A 123 -14.37 -7.49 -7.79
C GLN A 123 -15.20 -6.89 -6.66
N ILE A 124 -15.25 -5.57 -6.65
CA ILE A 124 -16.14 -4.77 -5.82
C ILE A 124 -17.04 -3.97 -6.73
N TYR A 125 -18.29 -3.79 -6.33
CA TYR A 125 -19.21 -2.94 -7.06
C TYR A 125 -19.02 -1.49 -6.62
N TRP A 126 -18.74 -0.61 -7.57
CA TRP A 126 -18.50 0.80 -7.35
C TRP A 126 -19.74 1.60 -7.76
N GLU A 127 -20.58 1.94 -6.77
CA GLU A 127 -21.91 2.49 -7.04
C GLU A 127 -21.89 3.81 -7.81
N SER A 128 -20.96 4.72 -7.48
CA SER A 128 -20.94 6.06 -8.10
C SER A 128 -20.66 6.04 -9.60
N GLU A 129 -20.08 4.95 -10.13
CA GLU A 129 -19.82 4.76 -11.56
C GLU A 129 -20.57 3.54 -12.15
N ASN A 130 -21.43 2.88 -11.37
CA ASN A 130 -22.19 1.70 -11.78
C ASN A 130 -21.33 0.64 -12.49
N LYS A 131 -20.17 0.30 -11.91
CA LYS A 131 -19.22 -0.66 -12.51
C LYS A 131 -18.55 -1.54 -11.46
N TYR A 132 -18.12 -2.73 -11.88
CA TYR A 132 -17.24 -3.56 -11.06
C TYR A 132 -15.78 -3.15 -11.26
N ILE A 133 -15.05 -3.00 -10.16
CA ILE A 133 -13.62 -2.69 -10.17
C ILE A 133 -12.85 -3.66 -9.29
N TYR A 134 -11.53 -3.70 -9.48
CA TYR A 134 -10.60 -4.26 -8.51
C TYR A 134 -9.94 -3.09 -7.80
N SER A 135 -10.25 -2.90 -6.51
CA SER A 135 -9.64 -1.85 -5.70
C SER A 135 -9.13 -2.44 -4.41
N TYR A 136 -7.81 -2.35 -4.24
CA TYR A 136 -7.08 -2.91 -3.12
C TYR A 136 -6.07 -1.89 -2.62
N VAL A 137 -5.73 -2.00 -1.34
CA VAL A 137 -4.69 -1.19 -0.71
C VAL A 137 -3.93 -2.07 0.27
N SER A 138 -2.62 -1.85 0.35
CA SER A 138 -1.76 -2.52 1.34
C SER A 138 -1.51 -1.65 2.56
N ARG A 139 -1.25 -2.31 3.69
CA ARG A 139 -0.88 -1.73 4.98
C ARG A 139 0.13 -2.61 5.69
N PRO A 140 1.09 -2.05 6.44
CA PRO A 140 1.92 -2.84 7.32
C PRO A 140 1.08 -3.37 8.50
N PHE A 141 1.48 -4.53 9.02
CA PHE A 141 1.05 -4.93 10.37
C PHE A 141 1.85 -4.18 11.43
N GLU A 142 1.31 -4.07 12.64
CA GLU A 142 2.09 -3.66 13.80
C GLU A 142 3.16 -4.71 14.11
N LEU A 143 4.42 -4.32 14.15
CA LEU A 143 5.54 -5.23 14.42
C LEU A 143 5.72 -5.43 15.94
N THR A 144 4.71 -6.00 16.58
CA THR A 144 4.69 -6.29 18.02
C THR A 144 4.89 -7.78 18.33
N SER A 145 4.90 -8.63 17.30
CA SER A 145 5.03 -10.07 17.45
C SER A 145 6.44 -10.49 17.87
N SER A 146 6.53 -11.41 18.84
CA SER A 146 7.78 -12.12 19.11
C SER A 146 8.17 -12.94 17.86
N LEU A 147 9.46 -12.93 17.51
CA LEU A 147 10.01 -13.71 16.39
C LEU A 147 10.23 -15.17 16.83
N GLU A 148 9.16 -15.79 17.30
CA GLU A 148 9.15 -17.16 17.77
C GLU A 148 9.23 -18.16 16.61
N LYS A 149 9.89 -19.28 16.88
CA LYS A 149 9.99 -20.39 15.93
C LYS A 149 8.60 -20.97 15.65
N ASP A 150 8.40 -21.44 14.43
CA ASP A 150 7.16 -22.07 13.93
C ASP A 150 5.92 -21.16 14.01
N THR A 151 6.12 -19.85 14.19
CA THR A 151 5.05 -18.84 14.25
C THR A 151 5.02 -18.02 12.97
N PHE A 152 3.82 -17.80 12.45
CA PHE A 152 3.61 -16.88 11.32
C PHE A 152 3.69 -15.44 11.81
N VAL A 153 4.63 -14.67 11.26
CA VAL A 153 4.81 -13.25 11.51
C VAL A 153 4.18 -12.48 10.35
N PRO A 154 3.00 -11.85 10.54
CA PRO A 154 2.38 -11.04 9.51
C PRO A 154 3.16 -9.74 9.31
N LEU A 155 3.43 -9.36 8.05
CA LEU A 155 4.22 -8.18 7.72
C LEU A 155 3.40 -7.16 6.94
N VAL A 156 2.68 -7.61 5.92
CA VAL A 156 1.85 -6.76 5.08
C VAL A 156 0.45 -7.34 4.92
N PHE A 157 -0.54 -6.49 5.11
CA PHE A 157 -1.95 -6.74 4.88
C PHE A 157 -2.34 -6.14 3.54
N TYR A 158 -3.00 -6.90 2.66
CA TYR A 158 -3.45 -6.40 1.34
C TYR A 158 -4.93 -6.69 1.17
N SER A 159 -5.76 -5.65 1.23
CA SER A 159 -7.22 -5.79 1.33
C SER A 159 -7.97 -5.08 0.24
N SER A 160 -9.11 -5.66 -0.10
CA SER A 160 -10.14 -4.99 -0.90
C SER A 160 -10.77 -3.84 -0.14
N PHE A 161 -11.20 -2.85 -0.89
CA PHE A 161 -12.22 -1.92 -0.43
C PHE A 161 -13.56 -2.64 -0.30
N TRP A 162 -14.51 -2.04 0.43
CA TRP A 162 -15.89 -2.53 0.50
C TRP A 162 -16.87 -1.37 0.40
N TYR A 163 -18.06 -1.68 -0.08
CA TYR A 163 -19.15 -0.70 -0.09
C TYR A 163 -19.90 -0.79 1.24
N ASP A 164 -19.99 0.34 1.92
CA ASP A 164 -20.80 0.53 3.11
C ASP A 164 -22.16 1.06 2.69
N ALA A 165 -23.17 0.19 2.74
CA ALA A 165 -24.52 0.50 2.28
C ALA A 165 -25.29 1.45 3.22
N GLU A 166 -24.88 1.53 4.48
CA GLU A 166 -25.49 2.42 5.46
C GLU A 166 -25.10 3.88 5.15
N ASP A 167 -23.80 4.12 4.99
CA ASP A 167 -23.25 5.45 4.73
C ASP A 167 -23.12 5.78 3.24
N LYS A 168 -23.40 4.81 2.35
CA LYS A 168 -23.29 4.91 0.89
C LYS A 168 -21.90 5.35 0.41
N VAL A 169 -20.87 4.82 1.04
CA VAL A 169 -19.47 5.15 0.73
C VAL A 169 -18.62 3.91 0.56
N THR A 170 -17.58 4.02 -0.27
CA THR A 170 -16.56 2.97 -0.34
C THR A 170 -15.54 3.16 0.77
N ARG A 171 -15.34 2.12 1.58
CA ARG A 171 -14.45 2.12 2.75
C ARG A 171 -13.21 1.28 2.45
N CYS A 172 -12.06 1.79 2.88
CA CYS A 172 -10.85 1.05 3.24
C CYS A 172 -9.83 2.03 3.85
N CYS A 173 -10.28 3.16 4.41
CA CYS A 173 -9.46 4.26 4.88
C CYS A 173 -9.74 4.44 6.37
N GLY A 174 -8.89 3.88 7.23
CA GLY A 174 -9.10 3.87 8.68
C GLY A 174 -7.77 3.72 9.39
N GLU A 175 -7.30 2.50 9.58
CA GLU A 175 -6.04 2.23 10.26
C GLU A 175 -4.82 2.44 9.33
N ASN A 176 -3.71 2.90 9.89
CA ASN A 176 -2.41 2.93 9.20
C ASN A 176 -1.63 1.62 9.38
N TYR A 177 -1.88 0.91 10.48
CA TYR A 177 -1.28 -0.38 10.82
C TYR A 177 -2.37 -1.37 11.20
N ILE A 178 -2.18 -2.64 10.89
CA ILE A 178 -3.11 -3.71 11.24
C ILE A 178 -2.57 -4.50 12.43
N SER A 179 -3.44 -4.79 13.40
CA SER A 179 -3.11 -5.64 14.54
C SER A 179 -2.82 -7.08 14.07
N PRO A 180 -1.71 -7.71 14.52
CA PRO A 180 -1.31 -9.05 14.07
C PRO A 180 -2.34 -10.15 14.30
N ASP A 181 -3.20 -9.99 15.30
CA ASP A 181 -4.30 -10.89 15.64
C ASP A 181 -5.58 -10.64 14.82
N LEU A 182 -5.52 -9.72 13.86
CA LEU A 182 -6.64 -9.29 13.00
C LEU A 182 -7.81 -8.67 13.79
N SER A 183 -7.54 -8.14 14.99
CA SER A 183 -8.55 -7.51 15.84
C SER A 183 -8.90 -6.07 15.42
N SER A 184 -8.19 -5.48 14.45
CA SER A 184 -8.51 -4.21 13.82
C SER A 184 -9.88 -4.25 13.10
N ASP A 185 -10.45 -3.10 12.77
CA ASP A 185 -11.77 -2.98 12.15
C ASP A 185 -11.75 -3.30 10.65
N ILE A 186 -10.70 -2.90 9.91
CA ILE A 186 -10.57 -3.25 8.49
C ILE A 186 -10.66 -4.78 8.25
N PRO A 187 -9.91 -5.66 8.95
CA PRO A 187 -10.01 -7.11 8.77
C PRO A 187 -11.39 -7.70 9.09
N LYS A 188 -12.17 -7.08 9.97
CA LYS A 188 -13.55 -7.52 10.31
C LYS A 188 -14.54 -7.17 9.20
N GLN A 189 -14.32 -6.08 8.49
CA GLN A 189 -15.27 -5.52 7.52
C GLN A 189 -14.90 -5.85 6.07
N SER A 190 -13.61 -5.93 5.75
CA SER A 190 -13.16 -6.18 4.39
C SER A 190 -13.60 -7.57 3.91
N PRO A 191 -14.28 -7.68 2.76
CA PRO A 191 -14.81 -8.93 2.25
C PRO A 191 -13.70 -9.87 1.76
N HIS A 192 -12.52 -9.34 1.46
CA HIS A 192 -11.40 -10.11 0.97
C HIS A 192 -10.06 -9.43 1.26
N TYR A 193 -9.11 -10.20 1.78
CA TYR A 193 -7.76 -9.72 2.03
C TYR A 193 -6.73 -10.86 2.08
N TYR A 194 -5.46 -10.48 1.98
CA TYR A 194 -4.31 -11.35 2.18
C TYR A 194 -3.49 -10.86 3.37
N ALA A 195 -3.09 -11.79 4.24
CA ALA A 195 -2.04 -11.56 5.22
C ALA A 195 -0.74 -12.20 4.70
N ILE A 196 0.28 -11.37 4.55
CA ILE A 196 1.51 -11.69 3.84
C ILE A 196 2.66 -11.54 4.83
N GLY A 197 3.47 -12.57 4.96
CA GLY A 197 4.48 -12.61 6.02
C GLY A 197 5.46 -13.75 5.89
N ILE A 198 6.10 -14.07 7.01
CA ILE A 198 7.16 -15.07 7.09
C ILE A 198 6.88 -16.06 8.22
N MET A 199 7.47 -17.24 8.13
CA MET A 199 7.54 -18.21 9.22
C MET A 199 8.98 -18.65 9.40
N ILE A 200 9.44 -18.65 10.65
CA ILE A 200 10.83 -18.93 11.04
C ILE A 200 10.92 -20.37 11.55
N TYR A 201 11.98 -21.09 11.18
CA TYR A 201 12.24 -22.49 11.58
C TYR A 201 13.58 -22.63 12.31
#